data_AF-A0AAD3E2W4-F1
#
_entry.id   AF-A0AAD3E2W4-F1
#
_cell.length_a   1.000
_cell.length_b   1.000
_cell.length_c   1.000
_cell.angle_alpha   90.00
_cell.angle_beta   90.00
_cell.angle_gamma   90.00
#
_symmetry.space_group_name_H-M   'P 1'
#
loop_
_entity.id
_entity.type
_entity.pdbx_description
1 polymer ?
#
loop_
_entity_poly.entity_id
_entity_poly.type
_entity_poly.pdbx_seq_one_letter_code
_entity_poly.pdbx_strand_id
1 'polypeptide(L)'
;MTPRYVVAYFNHTPAARSGQVASVVLYVTNKGTLNPAIASIDLLLRLATAGGANSNSREQQWVTLYSGSTGQQLTCPGLNYFAVSAAAAMTSAIEFNTADVIAVRINVNGATVSMKSELPHLAAVGLQLS
;
A
#
# COMPACT_ATOMS: atom_id res chain seq x y z
N MET A 1 -10.90 19.36 1.19
CA MET A 1 -11.07 18.08 0.47
C MET A 1 -11.10 16.96 1.50
N THR A 2 -12.10 16.09 1.46
CA THR A 2 -12.17 14.94 2.39
C THR A 2 -11.21 13.85 1.91
N PRO A 3 -10.28 13.36 2.75
CA PRO A 3 -9.37 12.30 2.36
C PRO A 3 -10.17 11.03 1.99
N ARG A 4 -9.82 10.41 0.87
CA ARG A 4 -10.42 9.16 0.38
C ARG A 4 -9.37 8.06 0.40
N TYR A 5 -9.41 7.19 1.39
CA TYR A 5 -8.51 6.06 1.47
C TYR A 5 -9.19 4.86 2.13
N VAL A 6 -8.59 3.70 1.89
CA VAL A 6 -8.89 2.45 2.61
C VAL A 6 -7.60 1.94 3.22
N VAL A 7 -7.67 1.41 4.45
CA VAL A 7 -6.54 0.75 5.10
C VAL A 7 -6.89 -0.72 5.32
N ALA A 8 -6.05 -1.61 4.79
CA ALA A 8 -6.11 -3.04 5.04
C ALA A 8 -5.01 -3.40 6.05
N TYR A 9 -5.40 -3.84 7.24
CA TYR A 9 -4.48 -4.33 8.27
C TYR A 9 -4.24 -5.82 8.11
N PHE A 10 -3.00 -6.25 8.36
CA PHE A 10 -2.63 -7.65 8.37
C PHE A 10 -2.29 -8.10 9.79
N ASN A 11 -2.78 -9.28 10.18
CA ASN A 11 -2.61 -9.85 11.52
C ASN A 11 -1.99 -11.26 11.49
N HIS A 12 -1.17 -11.55 10.48
CA HIS A 12 -0.47 -12.82 10.35
C HIS A 12 0.70 -12.97 11.33
N THR A 13 0.92 -14.20 11.81
CA THR A 13 2.06 -14.59 12.67
C THR A 13 2.79 -15.78 12.01
N PRO A 14 4.09 -15.66 11.70
CA PRO A 14 4.92 -14.45 11.82
C PRO A 14 4.45 -13.32 10.88
N ALA A 15 4.76 -12.07 11.24
CA ALA A 15 4.48 -10.93 10.37
C ALA A 15 5.32 -11.01 9.09
N ALA A 16 4.73 -10.63 7.94
CA ALA A 16 5.49 -10.55 6.70
C ALA A 16 6.50 -9.39 6.79
N ARG A 17 7.76 -9.64 6.43
CA ARG A 17 8.75 -8.57 6.30
C ARG A 17 8.62 -7.89 4.96
N SER A 18 8.86 -6.59 4.90
CA SER A 18 8.70 -5.84 3.65
C SER A 18 9.63 -6.36 2.54
N GLY A 19 10.82 -6.86 2.90
CA GLY A 19 11.77 -7.45 1.96
C GLY A 19 11.32 -8.81 1.38
N GLN A 20 10.25 -9.40 1.93
CA GLN A 20 9.62 -10.62 1.41
C GLN A 20 8.40 -10.29 0.54
N VAL A 21 7.98 -9.02 0.46
CA VAL A 21 6.81 -8.63 -0.32
C VAL A 21 7.25 -8.28 -1.74
N ALA A 22 6.83 -9.07 -2.72
CA ALA A 22 7.06 -8.80 -4.13
C ALA A 22 6.11 -7.70 -4.66
N SER A 23 4.84 -7.75 -4.26
CA SER A 23 3.84 -6.76 -4.69
C SER A 23 2.67 -6.61 -3.72
N VAL A 24 2.06 -5.43 -3.71
CA VAL A 24 0.70 -5.22 -3.20
C VAL A 24 -0.29 -5.63 -4.29
N VAL A 25 -1.28 -6.45 -3.93
CA VAL A 25 -2.28 -6.98 -4.87
C VAL A 25 -3.64 -6.36 -4.55
N LEU A 26 -4.28 -5.74 -5.54
CA LEU A 26 -5.63 -5.20 -5.42
C LEU A 26 -6.59 -5.95 -6.34
N TYR A 27 -7.73 -6.39 -5.81
CA TYR A 27 -8.85 -6.85 -6.63
C TYR A 27 -9.83 -5.71 -6.85
N VAL A 28 -9.89 -5.21 -8.09
CA VAL A 28 -10.73 -4.07 -8.48
C VAL A 28 -12.01 -4.62 -9.11
N THR A 29 -13.17 -4.22 -8.62
CA THR A 29 -14.49 -4.59 -9.18
C THR A 29 -15.15 -3.47 -9.97
N ASN A 30 -14.73 -2.22 -9.72
CA ASN A 30 -15.08 -1.05 -10.50
C ASN A 30 -13.88 -0.11 -10.53
N LYS A 31 -13.49 0.40 -11.71
CA LYS A 31 -12.38 1.36 -11.84
C LYS A 31 -12.81 2.81 -11.65
N GLY A 32 -14.11 3.11 -11.80
CA GLY A 32 -14.62 4.48 -11.76
C GLY A 32 -14.19 5.31 -12.98
N THR A 33 -14.26 6.64 -12.85
CA THR A 33 -13.91 7.61 -13.91
C THR A 33 -12.67 8.44 -13.58
N LEU A 34 -12.17 8.33 -12.35
CA LEU A 34 -10.97 9.01 -11.87
C LEU A 34 -9.72 8.56 -12.65
N ASN A 35 -8.84 9.50 -12.99
CA ASN A 35 -7.59 9.24 -13.70
C ASN A 35 -6.43 10.04 -13.08
N PRO A 36 -5.49 9.38 -12.37
CA PRO A 36 -5.52 7.97 -11.96
C PRO A 36 -6.68 7.70 -10.99
N ALA A 37 -7.13 6.44 -10.90
CA ALA A 37 -8.13 6.03 -9.91
C ALA A 37 -7.51 5.82 -8.52
N ILE A 38 -6.33 5.17 -8.48
CA ILE A 38 -5.50 5.02 -7.29
C ILE A 38 -4.41 6.09 -7.33
N ALA A 39 -4.45 7.03 -6.39
CA ALA A 39 -3.50 8.13 -6.28
C ALA A 39 -2.17 7.69 -5.68
N SER A 40 -2.19 6.85 -4.64
CA SER A 40 -0.99 6.22 -4.12
C SER A 40 -1.30 4.95 -3.33
N ILE A 41 -0.26 4.12 -3.14
CA ILE A 41 -0.29 2.96 -2.24
C ILE A 41 0.84 3.13 -1.24
N ASP A 42 0.50 3.11 0.05
CA ASP A 42 1.46 3.23 1.13
C ASP A 42 1.47 1.95 1.98
N LEU A 43 2.65 1.50 2.41
CA LEU A 43 2.80 0.48 3.45
C LEU A 43 2.97 1.14 4.81
N LEU A 44 2.30 0.61 5.82
CA LEU A 44 2.64 0.85 7.22
C LEU A 44 3.64 -0.19 7.66
N LEU A 45 4.86 0.24 7.92
CA LEU A 45 5.95 -0.60 8.37
C LEU A 45 6.19 -0.41 9.86
N ARG A 46 6.66 -1.47 10.50
CA ARG A 46 7.17 -1.46 11.88
C ARG A 46 8.68 -1.70 11.84
N LEU A 47 9.44 -0.67 12.17
CA LEU A 47 10.89 -0.71 12.08
C LEU A 47 11.48 -1.48 13.28
N ALA A 48 12.52 -2.27 13.01
CA ALA A 48 13.34 -2.85 14.07
C ALA A 48 14.30 -1.75 14.56
N THR A 49 14.19 -1.33 15.82
CA THR A 49 15.08 -0.31 16.36
C THR A 49 16.53 -0.79 16.34
N ALA A 50 17.39 -0.04 15.66
CA ALA A 50 18.83 -0.25 15.67
C ALA A 50 19.41 0.14 17.04
N GLY A 51 19.36 -0.79 18.01
CA GLY A 51 20.06 -0.64 19.29
C GLY A 51 19.27 -1.08 20.51
N GLY A 52 19.68 -2.22 21.07
CA GLY A 52 19.68 -2.52 22.51
C GLY A 52 18.31 -2.71 23.20
N ALA A 53 18.02 -3.98 23.51
CA ALA A 53 17.36 -4.58 24.69
C ALA A 53 16.20 -3.89 25.48
N ASN A 54 15.87 -2.61 25.30
CA ASN A 54 14.84 -1.88 26.06
C ASN A 54 13.94 -0.98 25.18
N SER A 55 13.83 -1.25 23.88
CA SER A 55 13.02 -0.46 22.94
C SER A 55 11.59 -0.99 22.79
N ASN A 56 10.72 -0.66 23.75
CA ASN A 56 9.27 -0.85 23.61
C ASN A 56 8.64 0.15 22.60
N SER A 57 9.44 1.06 22.05
CA SER A 57 9.07 1.90 20.91
C SER A 57 9.48 1.20 19.62
N ARG A 58 8.54 0.49 19.00
CA ARG A 58 8.67 0.08 17.60
C ARG A 58 8.07 1.20 16.75
N GLU A 59 8.92 1.97 16.10
CA GLU A 59 8.48 3.09 15.25
C GLU A 59 7.66 2.56 14.07
N GLN A 60 6.52 3.21 13.83
CA GLN A 60 5.66 2.90 12.70
C GLN A 60 5.77 4.01 11.67
N GLN A 61 6.05 3.64 10.42
CA GLN A 61 6.25 4.59 9.34
C GLN A 61 5.40 4.22 8.13
N TRP A 62 4.72 5.24 7.56
CA TRP A 62 4.08 5.12 6.26
C TRP A 62 5.11 5.34 5.16
N VAL A 63 5.10 4.45 4.18
CA VAL A 63 6.04 4.45 3.06
C VAL A 63 5.27 4.31 1.76
N THR A 64 5.33 5.31 0.90
CA THR A 64 4.69 5.27 -0.43
C THR A 64 5.47 4.36 -1.36
N LEU A 65 4.81 3.32 -1.87
CA LEU A 65 5.39 2.38 -2.84
C LEU A 65 5.02 2.68 -4.28
N TYR A 66 3.85 3.29 -4.45
CA TYR A 66 3.29 3.56 -5.76
C TYR A 66 2.65 4.93 -5.75
N SER A 67 2.93 5.71 -6.80
CA SER A 67 2.28 6.97 -7.11
C SER A 67 1.52 6.81 -8.42
N GLY A 68 0.22 7.09 -8.38
CA GLY A 68 -0.64 7.04 -9.55
C GLY A 68 -0.26 8.12 -10.56
N SER A 69 -0.35 7.78 -11.83
CA SER A 69 -0.13 8.71 -12.95
C SER A 69 -1.30 8.69 -13.92
N THR A 70 -1.49 9.78 -14.65
CA THR A 70 -2.45 9.84 -15.74
C THR A 70 -2.22 8.69 -16.71
N GLY A 71 -3.31 8.03 -17.13
CA GLY A 71 -3.25 6.86 -18.02
C GLY A 71 -3.06 5.53 -17.29
N GLN A 72 -3.13 5.51 -15.95
CA GLN A 72 -3.13 4.30 -15.14
C GLN A 72 -4.08 3.24 -15.72
N GLN A 73 -3.51 2.09 -16.08
CA GLN A 73 -4.27 0.93 -16.54
C GLN A 73 -4.56 0.04 -15.35
N LEU A 74 -5.85 -0.23 -15.11
CA LEU A 74 -6.30 -1.21 -14.13
C LEU A 74 -7.11 -2.29 -14.83
N THR A 75 -6.74 -3.55 -14.60
CA THR A 75 -7.58 -4.70 -14.94
C THR A 75 -8.85 -4.62 -14.09
N CYS A 76 -10.02 -4.56 -14.73
CA CYS A 76 -11.30 -4.39 -14.05
C CYS A 76 -12.44 -5.12 -14.81
N PRO A 77 -13.12 -6.11 -14.18
CA PRO A 77 -12.80 -6.67 -12.88
C PRO A 77 -11.49 -7.50 -12.93
N GLY A 78 -10.65 -7.43 -11.90
CA GLY A 78 -9.46 -8.27 -11.85
C GLY A 78 -8.39 -7.87 -10.84
N LEU A 79 -7.34 -8.69 -10.78
CA LEU A 79 -6.16 -8.48 -9.95
C LEU A 79 -5.20 -7.49 -10.62
N ASN A 80 -4.66 -6.58 -9.81
CA ASN A 80 -3.67 -5.59 -10.18
C ASN A 80 -2.49 -5.70 -9.21
N TYR A 81 -1.28 -5.78 -9.76
CA TYR A 81 -0.06 -6.03 -9.00
C TYR A 81 0.81 -4.78 -8.99
N PHE A 82 1.13 -4.28 -7.81
CA PHE A 82 1.94 -3.09 -7.61
C PHE A 82 3.26 -3.52 -6.97
N ALA A 83 4.33 -3.54 -7.77
CA ALA A 83 5.63 -4.00 -7.34
C ALA A 83 6.16 -3.16 -6.16
N VAL A 84 6.72 -3.84 -5.16
CA VAL A 84 7.38 -3.20 -4.02
C VAL A 84 8.87 -3.11 -4.33
N SER A 85 9.46 -1.92 -4.22
CA SER A 85 10.92 -1.76 -4.37
C SER A 85 11.50 -0.94 -3.22
N ALA A 86 12.59 -1.43 -2.62
CA ALA A 86 13.24 -0.78 -1.48
C ALA A 86 13.75 0.63 -1.80
N ALA A 87 14.20 0.86 -3.04
CA ALA A 87 14.72 2.15 -3.48
C ALA A 87 13.67 3.27 -3.54
N ALA A 88 12.39 2.91 -3.75
CA ALA A 88 11.29 3.88 -3.73
C ALA A 88 10.79 4.17 -2.30
N ALA A 89 11.16 3.32 -1.35
CA ALA A 89 10.44 3.17 -0.09
C ALA A 89 11.15 3.87 1.10
N MET A 90 12.47 3.69 1.24
CA MET A 90 13.23 4.28 2.35
C MET A 90 14.68 4.59 1.95
N THR A 91 15.35 5.45 2.72
CA THR A 91 16.78 5.76 2.55
C THR A 91 17.69 4.56 2.89
N SER A 92 17.25 3.66 3.77
CA SER A 92 17.96 2.45 4.16
C SER A 92 17.24 1.19 3.66
N ALA A 93 17.84 0.50 2.68
CA ALA A 93 17.31 -0.75 2.15
C ALA A 93 17.27 -1.89 3.18
N ILE A 94 18.25 -1.93 4.10
CA ILE A 94 18.31 -2.95 5.15
C ILE A 94 17.18 -2.75 6.16
N GLU A 95 16.95 -1.50 6.56
CA GLU A 95 15.88 -1.15 7.49
C GLU A 95 14.51 -1.43 6.89
N PHE A 96 14.30 -1.05 5.62
CA PHE A 96 13.10 -1.43 4.88
C PHE A 96 12.92 -2.95 4.89
N ASN A 97 13.87 -3.70 4.34
CA ASN A 97 13.75 -5.15 4.14
C ASN A 97 13.50 -5.95 5.43
N THR A 98 13.93 -5.43 6.59
CA THR A 98 13.76 -6.08 7.90
C THR A 98 12.51 -5.63 8.65
N ALA A 99 11.83 -4.57 8.21
CA ALA A 99 10.62 -4.06 8.84
C ALA A 99 9.41 -4.99 8.65
N ASP A 100 8.60 -5.13 9.70
CA ASP A 100 7.33 -5.89 9.63
C ASP A 100 6.27 -5.05 8.90
N VAL A 101 5.53 -5.65 7.97
CA VAL A 101 4.40 -5.00 7.29
C VAL A 101 3.16 -5.13 8.17
N ILE A 102 2.60 -3.99 8.59
CA ILE A 102 1.39 -3.93 9.43
C ILE A 102 0.14 -3.74 8.57
N ALA A 103 0.20 -2.85 7.58
CA ALA A 103 -0.97 -2.47 6.81
C ALA A 103 -0.59 -1.94 5.42
N VAL A 104 -1.59 -1.89 4.54
CA VAL A 104 -1.54 -1.17 3.27
C VAL A 104 -2.62 -0.09 3.29
N ARG A 105 -2.27 1.14 2.93
CA ARG A 105 -3.22 2.23 2.65
C ARG A 105 -3.31 2.44 1.14
N ILE A 106 -4.53 2.41 0.63
CA ILE A 106 -4.84 2.75 -0.76
C ILE A 106 -5.48 4.12 -0.77
N ASN A 107 -4.77 5.11 -1.32
CA ASN A 107 -5.29 6.46 -1.48
C ASN A 107 -6.00 6.56 -2.83
N VAL A 108 -7.27 6.95 -2.81
CA VAL A 108 -8.09 7.19 -4.00
C VAL A 108 -7.93 8.65 -4.42
N ASN A 109 -7.98 8.92 -5.73
CA ASN A 109 -7.90 10.28 -6.24
C ASN A 109 -9.00 11.19 -5.65
N GLY A 110 -8.57 12.38 -5.23
CA GLY A 110 -9.39 13.35 -4.52
C GLY A 110 -10.27 14.24 -5.42
N ALA A 111 -10.24 14.05 -6.75
CA ALA A 111 -11.07 14.83 -7.67
C ALA A 111 -12.56 14.65 -7.37
N THR A 112 -13.35 15.68 -7.64
CA THR A 112 -14.79 15.67 -7.41
C THR A 112 -15.48 14.60 -8.25
N VAL A 113 -16.42 13.89 -7.65
CA VAL A 113 -17.30 12.93 -8.32
C VAL A 113 -18.74 13.32 -8.01
N SER A 114 -19.64 13.10 -8.98
CA SER A 114 -21.08 13.33 -8.87
C SER A 114 -21.82 12.09 -8.37
N MET A 115 -21.28 10.88 -8.60
CA MET A 115 -21.90 9.62 -8.20
C MET A 115 -20.90 8.64 -7.58
N LYS A 116 -21.38 7.74 -6.71
CA LYS A 116 -20.53 6.72 -6.06
C LYS A 116 -19.88 5.76 -7.07
N SER A 117 -20.56 5.46 -8.17
CA SER A 117 -20.06 4.60 -9.26
C SER A 117 -18.83 5.17 -9.99
N GLU A 118 -18.53 6.45 -9.82
CA GLU A 118 -17.35 7.10 -10.38
C GLU A 118 -16.09 6.86 -9.54
N LEU A 119 -16.25 6.33 -8.32
CA LEU A 119 -15.15 5.92 -7.46
C LEU A 119 -14.70 4.48 -7.79
N PRO A 120 -13.41 4.16 -7.62
CA PRO A 120 -12.97 2.77 -7.68
C PRO A 120 -13.57 1.98 -6.52
N HIS A 121 -14.01 0.75 -6.81
CA HIS A 121 -14.41 -0.23 -5.80
C HIS A 121 -13.35 -1.31 -5.70
N LEU A 122 -12.80 -1.47 -4.50
CA LEU A 122 -11.78 -2.47 -4.17
C LEU A 122 -12.45 -3.55 -3.32
N ALA A 123 -12.39 -4.79 -3.78
CA ALA A 123 -13.00 -5.91 -3.05
C ALA A 123 -11.99 -6.64 -2.14
N ALA A 124 -10.70 -6.59 -2.49
CA ALA A 124 -9.65 -7.21 -1.69
C ALA A 124 -8.31 -6.48 -1.84
N VAL A 125 -7.50 -6.55 -0.78
CA VAL A 125 -6.12 -6.09 -0.72
C VAL A 125 -5.29 -7.22 -0.12
N GLY A 126 -4.16 -7.53 -0.75
CA GLY A 126 -3.26 -8.58 -0.30
C GLY A 126 -1.78 -8.25 -0.54
N LEU A 127 -0.92 -9.09 0.00
CA LEU A 127 0.52 -9.06 -0.25
C LEU A 127 0.88 -10.34 -1.01
N GLN A 128 1.59 -10.20 -2.12
CA GLN A 128 2.27 -11.33 -2.75
C GLN A 128 3.68 -11.41 -2.16
N LEU A 129 4.00 -12.56 -1.59
CA LEU A 129 5.33 -12.83 -1.03
C LEU A 129 6.24 -13.49 -2.09
N SER A 130 7.56 -13.29 -1.97
CA SER A 130 8.61 -13.93 -2.79
C SER A 130 9.26 -15.11 -2.10
#